data_AF-A0A182SGZ3-F1
#
_entry.id   AF-A0A182SGZ3-F1
#
_cell.length_a   1.000
_cell.length_b   1.000
_cell.length_c   1.000
_cell.angle_alpha   90.00
_cell.angle_beta   90.00
_cell.angle_gamma   90.00
#
_symmetry.space_group_name_H-M   'P 1'
#
loop_
_entity.id
_entity.type
_entity.pdbx_description
1 polymer ?
#
loop_
_entity_poly.entity_id
_entity_poly.type
_entity_poly.pdbx_seq_one_letter_code
_entity_poly.pdbx_strand_id
1 'polypeptide(L)'
;MYFNATQNTMKMWLLIVVGVIALYECTKHLVQLLLQCKVRYTMIVLFLLSIFSHYYAWWAYLNYYNDEYYHQWNHQLFFTITELISTSVVLHLANVENQVTARKTLSIVGIALLHILASGVDQFISNVFRGEGYPHQVVRDLGFMIPDVMHLLLPLWLLRQTRLESFSTRPFYRDRNLRRDVVLMFFVVTVLFTICSFL
;
A
#
# COMPACT_ATOMS: atom_id res chain seq x y z
N MET A 1 -4.94 9.55 25.75
CA MET A 1 -3.48 9.77 25.57
C MET A 1 -2.94 10.35 26.86
N TYR A 2 -2.08 9.61 27.54
CA TYR A 2 -1.44 10.11 28.76
C TYR A 2 -0.21 10.93 28.35
N PHE A 3 -0.27 12.24 28.51
CA PHE A 3 0.88 13.13 28.27
C PHE A 3 1.84 13.08 29.46
N ASN A 4 2.50 11.94 29.63
CA ASN A 4 3.61 11.80 30.57
C ASN A 4 4.93 12.09 29.84
N ALA A 5 5.89 12.76 30.47
CA ALA A 5 7.21 13.00 29.88
C ALA A 5 8.09 11.72 29.93
N THR A 6 7.72 10.71 29.15
CA THR A 6 8.42 9.41 29.08
C THR A 6 9.14 9.23 27.73
N GLN A 7 10.02 8.22 27.67
CA GLN A 7 10.66 7.83 26.39
C GLN A 7 9.63 7.43 25.33
N ASN A 8 8.50 6.83 25.72
CA ASN A 8 7.44 6.48 24.77
C ASN A 8 6.77 7.73 24.18
N THR A 9 6.60 8.80 24.97
CA THR A 9 6.13 10.09 24.46
C THR A 9 7.08 10.71 23.45
N MET A 10 8.40 10.57 23.63
CA MET A 10 9.39 10.98 22.62
C MET A 10 9.24 10.16 21.32
N LYS A 11 9.05 8.83 21.42
CA LYS A 11 8.81 7.96 20.26
C LYS A 11 7.53 8.34 19.51
N MET A 12 6.44 8.59 20.23
CA MET A 12 5.17 9.05 19.66
C MET A 12 5.33 10.40 18.96
N TRP A 13 6.05 11.34 19.56
CA TRP A 13 6.33 12.65 18.96
C TRP A 13 7.15 12.51 17.67
N LEU A 14 8.22 11.72 17.68
CA LEU A 14 9.02 11.45 16.48
C LEU A 14 8.20 10.82 15.36
N LEU A 15 7.37 9.81 15.69
CA LEU A 15 6.46 9.19 14.74
C LEU A 15 5.51 10.23 14.12
N ILE A 16 4.94 11.12 14.93
CA ILE A 16 4.05 12.17 14.46
C ILE A 16 4.76 13.12 13.51
N VAL A 17 5.92 13.64 13.91
CA VAL A 17 6.68 14.60 13.12
C VAL A 17 7.09 13.99 11.78
N VAL A 18 7.63 12.77 11.78
CA VAL A 18 8.00 12.06 10.55
C VAL A 18 6.79 11.82 9.65
N GLY A 19 5.66 11.38 10.22
CA GLY A 19 4.42 11.18 9.47
C GLY A 19 3.88 12.45 8.82
N VAL A 20 3.85 13.57 9.55
CA VAL A 20 3.43 14.88 9.03
C VAL A 20 4.36 15.36 7.91
N ILE A 21 5.68 15.27 8.10
CA ILE A 21 6.67 15.68 7.09
C ILE A 21 6.53 14.82 5.82
N ALA A 22 6.40 13.49 5.97
CA ALA A 22 6.23 12.59 4.84
C ALA A 22 4.94 12.92 4.06
N LEU A 23 3.81 13.12 4.75
CA LEU A 23 2.54 13.50 4.13
C LEU A 23 2.65 14.84 3.40
N TYR A 24 3.33 15.83 4.02
CA TYR A 24 3.56 17.13 3.42
C TYR A 24 4.37 17.03 2.12
N GLU A 25 5.51 16.33 2.13
CA GLU A 25 6.35 16.20 0.93
C GLU A 25 5.65 15.39 -0.18
N CYS A 26 4.90 14.34 0.17
CA CYS A 26 4.11 13.58 -0.80
C CYS A 26 3.02 14.46 -1.44
N THR A 27 2.30 15.24 -0.64
CA THR A 27 1.24 16.14 -1.12
C THR A 27 1.81 17.24 -1.98
N LYS A 28 2.89 17.89 -1.53
CA LYS A 28 3.62 18.92 -2.28
C LYS A 28 4.10 18.38 -3.63
N HIS A 29 4.67 17.18 -3.67
CA HIS A 29 5.09 16.53 -4.91
C HIS A 29 3.90 16.33 -5.88
N LEU A 30 2.78 15.78 -5.39
CA LEU A 30 1.59 15.55 -6.22
C LEU A 30 0.96 16.86 -6.72
N VAL A 31 0.91 17.89 -5.87
CA VAL A 31 0.43 19.22 -6.27
C VAL A 31 1.33 19.82 -7.35
N GLN A 32 2.65 19.70 -7.23
CA GLN A 32 3.57 20.15 -8.29
C GLN A 32 3.32 19.43 -9.61
N LEU A 33 3.13 18.10 -9.60
CA LEU A 33 2.80 17.33 -10.80
C LEU A 33 1.44 17.75 -11.41
N LEU A 34 0.45 18.03 -10.57
CA LEU A 34 -0.87 18.55 -10.98
C LEU A 34 -0.73 19.91 -11.68
N LEU A 35 0.00 20.85 -11.07
CA LEU A 35 0.23 22.19 -11.63
C LEU A 35 1.00 22.15 -12.96
N GLN A 36 1.88 21.16 -13.13
CA GLN A 36 2.62 20.96 -14.37
C GLN A 36 1.85 20.15 -15.43
N CYS A 37 0.64 19.68 -15.13
CA CYS A 37 -0.13 18.75 -15.96
C CYS A 37 0.63 17.46 -16.32
N LYS A 38 1.56 17.04 -15.46
CA LYS A 38 2.41 15.84 -15.65
C LYS A 38 1.97 14.67 -14.78
N VAL A 39 0.74 14.71 -14.28
CA VAL A 39 0.26 13.71 -13.33
C VAL A 39 -0.57 12.62 -13.99
N ARG A 40 -0.38 11.40 -13.49
CA ARG A 40 -1.16 10.22 -13.85
C ARG A 40 -2.27 10.03 -12.81
N TYR A 41 -3.49 10.42 -13.17
CA TYR A 41 -4.63 10.45 -12.24
C TYR A 41 -4.94 9.09 -11.58
N THR A 42 -4.68 7.96 -12.26
CA THR A 42 -4.84 6.64 -11.64
C THR A 42 -3.98 6.47 -10.40
N MET A 43 -2.78 7.03 -10.38
CA MET A 43 -1.86 6.96 -9.24
C MET A 43 -2.26 7.92 -8.12
N ILE A 44 -2.89 9.05 -8.44
CA ILE A 44 -3.50 9.92 -7.42
C ILE A 44 -4.60 9.15 -6.68
N VAL A 45 -5.49 8.47 -7.40
CA VAL A 45 -6.57 7.69 -6.79
C VAL A 45 -6.01 6.61 -5.86
N LEU A 46 -4.98 5.88 -6.30
CA LEU A 46 -4.30 4.88 -5.46
C LEU A 46 -3.66 5.51 -4.22
N PHE A 47 -2.97 6.64 -4.37
CA PHE A 47 -2.39 7.37 -3.24
C PHE A 47 -3.46 7.78 -2.23
N LEU A 48 -4.57 8.37 -2.68
CA LEU A 48 -5.68 8.78 -1.80
C LEU A 48 -6.30 7.59 -1.06
N LEU A 49 -6.47 6.46 -1.73
CA LEU A 49 -6.97 5.24 -1.10
C LEU A 49 -6.00 4.68 -0.04
N SER A 50 -4.68 4.83 -0.25
CA SER A 50 -3.67 4.39 0.72
C SER A 50 -3.60 5.26 1.99
N ILE A 51 -4.20 6.47 2.00
CA ILE A 51 -4.17 7.35 3.18
C ILE A 51 -4.82 6.66 4.40
N PHE A 52 -5.89 5.89 4.17
CA PHE A 52 -6.57 5.19 5.27
C PHE A 52 -5.65 4.20 5.98
N SER A 53 -4.88 3.40 5.23
CA SER A 53 -4.01 2.37 5.81
C SER A 53 -2.85 3.01 6.58
N HIS A 54 -2.20 4.03 6.01
CA HIS A 54 -1.15 4.80 6.68
C HIS A 54 -1.65 5.50 7.94
N TYR A 55 -2.84 6.09 7.89
CA TYR A 55 -3.47 6.71 9.04
C TYR A 55 -3.77 5.69 10.16
N TYR A 56 -4.33 4.54 9.79
CA TYR A 56 -4.59 3.47 10.75
C TYR A 56 -3.30 2.98 11.39
N ALA A 57 -2.26 2.69 10.60
CA ALA A 57 -0.96 2.25 11.09
C ALA A 57 -0.37 3.25 12.08
N TRP A 58 -0.40 4.55 11.73
CA TRP A 58 0.03 5.62 12.61
C TRP A 58 -0.73 5.60 13.95
N TRP A 59 -2.07 5.50 13.90
CA TRP A 59 -2.88 5.42 15.10
C TRP A 59 -2.58 4.16 15.94
N ALA A 60 -2.38 3.01 15.29
CA ALA A 60 -2.03 1.76 15.95
C ALA A 60 -0.70 1.88 16.71
N TYR A 61 0.35 2.42 16.08
CA TYR A 61 1.63 2.66 16.76
C TYR A 61 1.52 3.63 17.93
N LEU A 62 0.73 4.70 17.80
CA LEU A 62 0.49 5.62 18.91
C LEU A 62 -0.13 4.89 20.11
N ASN A 63 -1.11 4.02 19.88
CA ASN A 63 -1.72 3.24 20.96
C ASN A 63 -0.75 2.20 21.54
N TYR A 64 0.03 1.51 20.71
CA TYR A 64 1.03 0.55 21.21
C TYR A 64 2.07 1.22 22.12
N TYR A 65 2.52 2.44 21.76
CA TYR A 65 3.43 3.20 22.62
C TYR A 65 2.75 3.79 23.86
N ASN A 66 1.50 4.25 23.75
CA ASN A 66 0.76 4.85 24.87
C ASN A 66 0.36 3.81 25.92
N ASP A 67 -0.06 2.63 25.48
CA ASP A 67 -0.60 1.55 26.33
C ASP A 67 0.44 0.46 26.64
N GLU A 68 1.66 0.59 26.10
CA GLU A 68 2.73 -0.40 26.20
C GLU A 68 2.32 -1.81 25.75
N TYR A 69 1.40 -1.87 24.78
CA TYR A 69 0.84 -3.10 24.24
C TYR A 69 1.45 -3.42 22.87
N TYR A 70 2.34 -4.41 22.81
CA TYR A 70 3.14 -4.72 21.62
C TYR A 70 2.80 -6.06 20.95
N HIS A 71 1.71 -6.73 21.34
CA HIS A 71 1.41 -8.07 20.83
C HIS A 71 1.29 -8.13 19.29
N GLN A 72 0.72 -7.10 18.68
CA GLN A 72 0.51 -7.02 17.23
C GLN A 72 1.55 -6.13 16.53
N TRP A 73 2.65 -5.80 17.22
CA TRP A 73 3.66 -4.88 16.73
C TRP A 73 4.33 -5.37 15.45
N ASN A 74 4.75 -6.63 15.42
CA ASN A 74 5.47 -7.21 14.29
C ASN A 74 4.58 -7.29 13.04
N HIS A 75 3.32 -7.69 13.23
CA HIS A 75 2.33 -7.69 12.17
C HIS A 75 2.12 -6.26 11.64
N GLN A 76 1.86 -5.29 12.51
CA GLN A 76 1.69 -3.89 12.11
C GLN A 76 2.93 -3.33 11.37
N LEU A 77 4.14 -3.66 11.83
CA LEU A 77 5.40 -3.29 11.18
C LEU A 77 5.53 -3.86 9.77
N PHE A 78 5.18 -5.13 9.60
CA PHE A 78 5.20 -5.79 8.31
C PHE A 78 4.26 -5.13 7.30
N PHE A 79 3.01 -4.84 7.70
CA PHE A 79 2.04 -4.14 6.85
C PHE A 79 2.51 -2.72 6.54
N THR A 80 2.99 -1.96 7.51
CA THR A 80 3.50 -0.60 7.28
C THR A 80 4.67 -0.58 6.30
N ILE A 81 5.64 -1.50 6.41
CA ILE A 81 6.79 -1.54 5.49
C ILE A 81 6.32 -1.85 4.06
N THR A 82 5.45 -2.84 3.90
CA THR A 82 4.93 -3.23 2.58
C THR A 82 4.06 -2.13 1.98
N GLU A 83 3.21 -1.48 2.76
CA GLU A 83 2.44 -0.29 2.34
C GLU A 83 3.36 0.86 1.91
N LEU A 84 4.41 1.18 2.66
CA LEU A 84 5.37 2.23 2.31
C LEU A 84 6.08 1.94 0.97
N ILE A 85 6.44 0.68 0.71
CA ILE A 85 7.03 0.27 -0.57
C ILE A 85 6.01 0.49 -1.69
N SER A 86 4.76 0.03 -1.51
CA SER A 86 3.69 0.18 -2.50
C SER A 86 3.43 1.66 -2.81
N THR A 87 3.22 2.48 -1.78
CA THR A 87 2.99 3.93 -1.90
C THR A 87 4.17 4.65 -2.56
N SER A 88 5.41 4.26 -2.25
CA SER A 88 6.60 4.84 -2.90
C SER A 88 6.61 4.59 -4.42
N VAL A 89 6.23 3.37 -4.83
CA VAL A 89 6.13 3.04 -6.27
C VAL A 89 4.94 3.75 -6.92
N VAL A 90 3.81 3.88 -6.23
CA VAL A 90 2.64 4.67 -6.68
C VAL A 90 3.03 6.13 -6.91
N LEU A 91 3.71 6.76 -5.94
CA LEU A 91 4.19 8.14 -6.06
C LEU A 91 5.20 8.29 -7.21
N HIS A 92 6.14 7.36 -7.36
CA HIS A 92 7.05 7.34 -8.50
C HIS A 92 6.29 7.28 -9.83
N LEU A 93 5.29 6.40 -9.93
CA LEU A 93 4.45 6.27 -11.12
C LEU A 93 3.43 7.40 -11.29
N ALA A 94 3.28 8.32 -10.33
CA ALA A 94 2.37 9.45 -10.46
C ALA A 94 2.84 10.45 -11.53
N ASN A 95 4.15 10.55 -11.79
CA ASN A 95 4.65 11.34 -12.91
C ASN A 95 4.45 10.57 -14.24
N VAL A 96 3.82 11.20 -15.23
CA VAL A 96 3.59 10.65 -16.57
C VAL A 96 4.90 10.35 -17.31
N GLU A 97 5.96 11.12 -17.05
CA GLU A 97 7.29 10.92 -17.64
C GLU A 97 7.94 9.61 -17.17
N ASN A 98 7.53 9.11 -16.00
CA ASN A 98 8.00 7.83 -15.50
C ASN A 98 7.30 6.69 -16.25
N GLN A 99 8.13 5.89 -16.94
CA GLN A 99 7.71 4.72 -17.69
C GLN A 99 7.04 3.68 -16.78
N VAL A 100 5.85 3.23 -17.21
CA VAL A 100 5.14 2.12 -16.58
C VAL A 100 5.80 0.84 -17.05
N THR A 101 6.41 0.10 -16.12
CA THR A 101 7.10 -1.16 -16.41
C THR A 101 6.43 -2.28 -15.65
N ALA A 102 6.48 -3.50 -16.20
CA ALA A 102 5.89 -4.68 -15.56
C ALA A 102 6.37 -4.84 -14.12
N ARG A 103 7.66 -4.65 -13.83
CA ARG A 103 8.22 -4.76 -12.47
C ARG A 103 7.61 -3.80 -11.46
N LYS A 104 7.49 -2.50 -11.80
CA LYS A 104 6.90 -1.48 -10.91
C LYS A 104 5.40 -1.71 -10.71
N THR A 105 4.70 -2.12 -11.76
CA THR A 105 3.28 -2.46 -11.63
C THR A 105 3.10 -3.72 -10.76
N LEU A 106 3.86 -4.77 -11.05
CA LEU A 106 3.76 -6.05 -10.36
C LEU A 106 4.23 -5.99 -8.91
N SER A 107 5.09 -5.04 -8.53
CA SER A 107 5.40 -4.81 -7.12
C SER A 107 4.20 -4.26 -6.35
N ILE A 108 3.45 -3.30 -6.91
CA ILE A 108 2.21 -2.79 -6.30
C ILE A 108 1.17 -3.92 -6.19
N VAL A 109 0.97 -4.64 -7.30
CA VAL A 109 0.03 -5.76 -7.39
C VAL A 109 0.38 -6.89 -6.43
N GLY A 110 1.67 -7.23 -6.30
CA GLY A 110 2.12 -8.28 -5.40
C GLY A 110 1.84 -7.93 -3.94
N ILE A 111 2.13 -6.70 -3.53
CA ILE A 111 1.83 -6.22 -2.17
C ILE A 111 0.33 -6.23 -1.91
N ALA A 112 -0.48 -5.73 -2.84
CA ALA A 112 -1.94 -5.77 -2.72
C ALA A 112 -2.47 -7.22 -2.60
N LEU A 113 -1.94 -8.14 -3.39
CA LEU A 113 -2.35 -9.55 -3.34
C LEU A 113 -1.96 -10.20 -2.01
N LEU A 114 -0.77 -9.89 -1.49
CA LEU A 114 -0.34 -10.30 -0.15
C LEU A 114 -1.32 -9.81 0.93
N HIS A 115 -1.70 -8.53 0.90
CA HIS A 115 -2.61 -7.95 1.88
C HIS A 115 -4.03 -8.51 1.79
N ILE A 116 -4.56 -8.71 0.58
CA ILE A 116 -5.85 -9.38 0.36
C ILE A 116 -5.85 -10.80 0.94
N LEU A 117 -4.79 -11.57 0.70
CA LEU A 117 -4.68 -12.92 1.23
C LEU A 117 -4.57 -12.93 2.76
N ALA A 118 -3.70 -12.09 3.32
CA ALA A 118 -3.48 -12.04 4.76
C ALA A 118 -4.72 -11.54 5.51
N SER A 119 -5.33 -10.43 5.09
CA SER A 119 -6.56 -9.91 5.69
C SER A 119 -7.75 -10.87 5.50
N GLY A 120 -7.82 -11.54 4.33
CA GLY A 120 -8.80 -12.56 4.02
C GLY A 120 -8.79 -13.73 5.00
N VAL A 121 -7.60 -14.29 5.25
CA VAL A 121 -7.41 -15.43 6.16
C VAL A 121 -7.62 -15.05 7.63
N ASP A 122 -7.21 -13.83 8.02
CA ASP A 122 -7.25 -13.39 9.40
C ASP A 122 -8.67 -13.01 9.87
N GLN A 123 -9.19 -11.87 9.38
CA GLN A 123 -10.37 -11.23 9.99
C GLN A 123 -11.45 -10.83 8.97
N PHE A 124 -11.10 -10.59 7.70
CA PHE A 124 -12.03 -10.05 6.72
C PHE A 124 -13.20 -11.01 6.45
N ILE A 125 -12.94 -12.31 6.26
CA ILE A 125 -14.00 -13.27 5.95
C ILE A 125 -14.96 -13.45 7.14
N SER A 126 -14.45 -13.59 8.36
CA SER A 126 -15.30 -13.72 9.55
C SER A 126 -16.10 -12.45 9.79
N ASN A 127 -15.44 -11.29 9.77
CA ASN A 127 -16.08 -10.04 10.17
C ASN A 127 -17.10 -9.56 9.14
N VAL A 128 -16.74 -9.59 7.86
CA VAL A 128 -17.55 -9.00 6.78
C VAL A 128 -18.49 -10.02 6.16
N PHE A 129 -18.00 -11.19 5.77
CA PHE A 129 -18.83 -12.17 5.05
C PHE A 129 -19.68 -13.04 5.97
N ARG A 130 -19.15 -13.46 7.12
CA ARG A 130 -19.93 -14.23 8.10
C ARG A 130 -20.75 -13.35 9.04
N GLY A 131 -20.51 -12.04 9.04
CA GLY A 131 -21.21 -11.07 9.90
C GLY A 131 -20.89 -11.24 11.38
N GLU A 132 -19.75 -11.84 11.72
CA GLU A 132 -19.32 -12.08 13.10
C GLU A 132 -18.66 -10.82 13.71
N GLY A 133 -18.34 -9.83 12.90
CA GLY A 133 -17.61 -8.63 13.31
C GLY A 133 -18.50 -7.51 13.83
N TYR A 134 -18.02 -6.77 14.81
CA TYR A 134 -18.63 -5.52 15.25
C TYR A 134 -18.54 -4.44 14.16
N PRO A 135 -19.42 -3.42 14.16
CA PRO A 135 -19.47 -2.40 13.11
C PRO A 135 -18.11 -1.73 12.83
N HIS A 136 -17.33 -1.44 13.88
CA HIS A 136 -16.01 -0.82 13.73
C HIS A 136 -14.98 -1.76 13.07
N GLN A 137 -15.08 -3.08 13.30
CA GLN A 137 -14.23 -4.09 12.65
C GLN A 137 -14.59 -4.21 11.18
N VAL A 138 -15.89 -4.26 10.84
CA VAL A 138 -16.35 -4.30 9.45
C VAL A 138 -15.90 -3.06 8.67
N VAL A 139 -16.07 -1.86 9.23
CA VAL A 139 -15.63 -0.61 8.58
C VAL A 139 -14.11 -0.60 8.38
N ARG A 140 -13.33 -1.02 9.38
CA ARG A 140 -11.88 -1.14 9.26
C ARG A 140 -11.48 -2.11 8.16
N ASP A 141 -12.07 -3.30 8.15
CA ASP A 141 -11.73 -4.38 7.23
C ASP A 141 -12.08 -4.01 5.77
N LEU A 142 -13.21 -3.33 5.55
CA LEU A 142 -13.54 -2.73 4.26
C LEU A 142 -12.57 -1.60 3.89
N GLY A 143 -12.19 -0.78 4.87
CA GLY A 143 -11.22 0.31 4.70
C GLY A 143 -9.84 -0.15 4.25
N PHE A 144 -9.44 -1.39 4.55
CA PHE A 144 -8.21 -1.99 4.02
C PHE A 144 -8.43 -2.72 2.69
N MET A 145 -9.45 -3.57 2.61
CA MET A 145 -9.68 -4.42 1.44
C MET A 145 -9.99 -3.61 0.18
N ILE A 146 -10.74 -2.51 0.29
CA ILE A 146 -11.11 -1.68 -0.87
C ILE A 146 -9.85 -1.06 -1.51
N PRO A 147 -8.97 -0.35 -0.77
CA PRO A 147 -7.68 0.09 -1.29
C PRO A 147 -6.87 -1.03 -1.93
N ASP A 148 -6.74 -2.19 -1.31
CA ASP A 148 -5.91 -3.27 -1.85
C ASP A 148 -6.46 -3.82 -3.16
N VAL A 149 -7.78 -4.03 -3.26
CA VAL A 149 -8.43 -4.40 -4.51
C VAL A 149 -8.18 -3.36 -5.60
N MET A 150 -8.20 -2.07 -5.26
CA MET A 150 -7.89 -1.01 -6.22
C MET A 150 -6.41 -1.00 -6.63
N HIS A 151 -5.49 -1.25 -5.70
CA HIS A 151 -4.06 -1.42 -5.96
C HIS A 151 -3.74 -2.70 -6.75
N LEU A 152 -4.65 -3.67 -6.79
CA LEU A 152 -4.58 -4.81 -7.70
C LEU A 152 -5.10 -4.41 -9.10
N LEU A 153 -6.31 -3.84 -9.18
CA LEU A 153 -7.02 -3.65 -10.45
C LEU A 153 -6.45 -2.49 -11.29
N LEU A 154 -6.24 -1.31 -10.70
CA LEU A 154 -5.84 -0.12 -11.45
C LEU A 154 -4.44 -0.24 -12.06
N PRO A 155 -3.40 -0.76 -11.36
CA PRO A 155 -2.09 -0.95 -11.97
C PRO A 155 -2.11 -2.00 -13.08
N LEU A 156 -2.88 -3.09 -12.95
CA LEU A 156 -3.03 -4.09 -14.01
C LEU A 156 -3.74 -3.51 -15.24
N TRP A 157 -4.79 -2.72 -15.03
CA TRP A 157 -5.47 -2.00 -16.10
C TRP A 157 -4.52 -1.03 -16.81
N LEU A 158 -3.77 -0.23 -16.06
CA LEU A 158 -2.78 0.70 -16.60
C LEU A 158 -1.69 -0.04 -17.42
N LEU A 159 -1.13 -1.13 -16.89
CA LEU A 159 -0.13 -1.92 -17.60
C LEU A 159 -0.69 -2.52 -18.89
N ARG A 160 -1.93 -3.00 -18.87
CA ARG A 160 -2.61 -3.48 -20.08
C ARG A 160 -2.74 -2.36 -21.10
N GLN A 161 -3.21 -1.17 -20.69
CA GLN A 161 -3.37 -0.01 -21.57
C GLN A 161 -2.03 0.41 -22.18
N THR A 162 -0.99 0.61 -21.37
CA THR A 162 0.34 1.00 -21.85
C THR A 162 0.92 -0.02 -22.84
N ARG A 163 0.66 -1.31 -22.62
CA ARG A 163 1.10 -2.35 -23.55
C ARG A 163 0.33 -2.30 -24.86
N LEU A 164 -0.98 -2.08 -24.86
CA LEU A 164 -1.77 -1.93 -26.08
C LEU A 164 -1.29 -0.74 -26.92
N GLU A 165 -1.05 0.41 -26.28
CA GLU A 165 -0.48 1.60 -26.93
C GLU A 165 0.94 1.33 -27.47
N SER A 166 1.76 0.61 -26.71
CA SER A 166 3.11 0.21 -27.13
C SER A 166 3.09 -0.77 -28.30
N PHE A 167 2.13 -1.70 -28.38
CA PHE A 167 1.98 -2.58 -29.53
C PHE A 167 1.59 -1.80 -30.78
N SER A 168 0.74 -0.79 -30.64
CA SER A 168 0.34 0.09 -31.75
C SER A 168 1.51 0.94 -32.27
N THR A 169 2.43 1.35 -31.40
CA THR A 169 3.53 2.27 -31.74
C THR A 169 4.85 1.55 -32.03
N ARG A 170 5.08 0.37 -31.45
CA ARG A 170 6.31 -0.44 -31.54
C ARG A 170 5.99 -1.94 -31.53
N PRO A 171 5.38 -2.49 -32.61
CA PRO A 171 4.86 -3.86 -32.66
C PRO A 171 5.92 -4.96 -32.44
N PHE A 172 7.19 -4.67 -32.72
CA PHE A 172 8.29 -5.63 -32.56
C PHE A 172 8.93 -5.64 -31.16
N TYR A 173 8.57 -4.71 -30.28
CA TYR A 173 9.07 -4.69 -28.90
C TYR A 173 8.23 -5.62 -28.01
N ARG A 174 8.55 -6.91 -28.03
CA ARG A 174 7.94 -7.88 -27.12
C ARG A 174 8.66 -7.84 -25.78
N ASP A 175 7.93 -7.43 -24.74
CA ASP A 175 8.42 -7.50 -23.36
C ASP A 175 8.65 -8.98 -22.96
N ARG A 176 9.87 -9.47 -23.21
CA ARG A 176 10.28 -10.86 -22.98
C ARG A 176 10.31 -11.23 -21.50
N ASN A 177 10.32 -10.24 -20.60
CA ASN A 177 10.52 -10.47 -19.18
C ASN A 177 9.21 -10.62 -18.39
N LEU A 178 8.05 -10.32 -18.96
CA LEU A 178 6.77 -10.34 -18.22
C LEU A 178 6.49 -11.69 -17.54
N ARG A 179 6.71 -12.82 -18.22
CA ARG A 179 6.49 -14.15 -17.61
C ARG A 179 7.39 -14.35 -16.40
N ARG A 180 8.66 -13.94 -16.51
CA ARG A 180 9.63 -14.02 -15.42
C ARG A 180 9.23 -13.11 -14.26
N ASP A 181 8.81 -11.89 -14.55
CA ASP A 181 8.41 -10.92 -13.54
C ASP A 181 7.12 -11.36 -12.80
N VAL A 182 6.17 -12.00 -13.49
CA VAL A 182 4.97 -12.60 -12.87
C VAL A 182 5.33 -13.77 -11.96
N VAL A 183 6.19 -14.70 -12.41
CA VAL A 183 6.65 -15.83 -11.59
C VAL A 183 7.39 -15.32 -10.35
N LEU A 184 8.25 -14.31 -10.52
CA LEU A 184 8.98 -13.70 -9.41
C LEU A 184 8.01 -13.03 -8.42
N MET A 185 7.01 -12.31 -8.91
CA MET A 185 6.00 -11.66 -8.07
C MET A 185 5.24 -12.70 -7.22
N PHE A 186 4.75 -13.79 -7.81
CA PHE A 186 4.09 -14.85 -7.03
C PHE A 186 5.03 -15.50 -6.02
N PHE A 187 6.27 -15.78 -6.39
CA PHE A 187 7.27 -16.32 -5.46
C PHE A 187 7.50 -15.41 -4.27
N VAL A 188 7.69 -14.10 -4.51
CA VAL A 188 7.87 -13.11 -3.44
C VAL A 188 6.63 -13.02 -2.56
N VAL A 189 5.42 -13.00 -3.14
CA VAL A 189 4.17 -12.97 -2.37
C VAL A 189 4.04 -14.21 -1.49
N THR A 190 4.34 -15.40 -2.00
CA THR A 190 4.29 -16.63 -1.20
C THR A 190 5.27 -16.57 -0.01
N VAL A 191 6.50 -16.12 -0.24
CA VAL A 191 7.50 -15.98 0.84
C VAL A 191 7.07 -14.93 1.87
N LEU A 192 6.55 -13.80 1.44
CA LEU A 192 6.09 -12.75 2.34
C LEU A 192 4.85 -13.20 3.13
N PHE A 193 3.94 -13.94 2.50
CA PHE A 193 2.75 -14.47 3.15
C PHE A 193 3.09 -15.53 4.22
N THR A 194 4.07 -16.40 3.94
CA THR A 194 4.52 -17.36 4.96
C THR A 194 5.17 -16.63 6.13
N ILE A 195 6.02 -15.63 5.88
CA ILE A 195 6.59 -14.79 6.95
C ILE A 195 5.47 -14.15 7.77
N CYS A 196 4.49 -13.53 7.11
CA CYS A 196 3.33 -12.89 7.77
C CYS A 196 2.56 -13.85 8.68
N SER A 197 2.46 -15.13 8.28
CA SER A 197 1.74 -16.15 9.05
C SER A 197 2.50 -16.62 10.31
N PHE A 198 3.80 -16.32 10.42
CA PHE A 198 4.64 -16.66 11.58
C PHE A 198 4.90 -15.47 12.51
N LEU A 199 4.51 -14.25 12.14
CA LEU A 199 4.65 -13.03 12.95
C LEU A 199 3.52 -12.90 13.97
#